data_AF-A0A950PX05-F1
#
_entry.id   AF-A0A950PX05-F1
#
_cell.length_a   1.000
_cell.length_b   1.000
_cell.length_c   1.000
_cell.angle_alpha   90.00
_cell.angle_beta   90.00
_cell.angle_gamma   90.00
#
_symmetry.space_group_name_H-M   'P 1'
#
loop_
_entity.id
_entity.type
_entity.pdbx_description
1 polymer ?
#
loop_
_entity_poly.entity_id
_entity_poly.type
_entity_poly.pdbx_seq_one_letter_code
_entity_poly.pdbx_strand_id
1 'polypeptide(L)'
;MADAKPISAIPPLSMFGELVRAIVWRVLKPIRVWYRRTWLYRSFLKGPLSDRILFHPYDAMPRKLEDADALLRGRFKFAGETVEVKDATSIFDKKPPNESWLKALHSFAWLPPLALAGGEPARVLATNLLTQWLKRHTKYSEPAWSPEVMARRLIYLFAHGRLMIANSELMWRSKVFVSLREQSRMLARIAGEAPDGVPRFEAAAAYALSGACLGDSQ
;
A
#
# COMPACT_ATOMS: atom_id res chain seq x y z
N MET A 1 30.95 -36.69 -25.00
CA MET A 1 29.51 -36.40 -25.16
C MET A 1 28.87 -36.68 -23.81
N ALA A 2 28.48 -35.63 -23.08
CA ALA A 2 27.88 -35.75 -21.76
C ALA A 2 26.35 -35.67 -21.91
N ASP A 3 25.66 -36.74 -21.55
CA ASP A 3 24.20 -36.84 -21.59
C ASP A 3 23.56 -35.88 -20.58
N ALA A 4 22.92 -34.84 -21.09
CA ALA A 4 22.07 -33.95 -20.31
C ALA A 4 20.72 -34.65 -20.05
N LYS A 5 20.53 -35.11 -18.80
CA LYS A 5 19.28 -35.69 -18.31
C LYS A 5 18.16 -34.63 -18.41
N PRO A 6 17.02 -34.92 -19.06
CA PRO A 6 15.94 -33.95 -19.19
C PRO A 6 15.34 -33.64 -17.82
N ILE A 7 15.34 -32.35 -17.45
CA ILE A 7 14.69 -31.84 -16.25
C ILE A 7 13.19 -32.15 -16.39
N SER A 8 12.70 -33.08 -15.56
CA SER A 8 11.29 -33.45 -15.51
C SER A 8 10.44 -32.23 -15.18
N ALA A 9 9.52 -31.87 -16.08
CA ALA A 9 8.58 -30.75 -15.94
C ALA A 9 7.43 -31.01 -14.94
N ILE A 10 7.50 -32.11 -14.17
CA ILE A 10 6.48 -32.49 -13.20
C ILE A 10 7.00 -32.12 -11.81
N PRO A 11 6.32 -31.21 -11.08
CA PRO A 11 6.72 -30.85 -9.72
C PRO A 11 6.63 -32.09 -8.81
N PRO A 12 7.55 -32.25 -7.83
CA PRO A 12 7.54 -33.39 -6.92
C PRO A 12 6.23 -33.43 -6.10
N LEU A 13 5.78 -34.63 -5.71
CA LEU A 13 4.52 -34.86 -4.97
C LEU A 13 4.39 -33.99 -3.69
N SER A 14 5.50 -33.64 -3.05
CA SER A 14 5.53 -32.74 -1.88
C SER A 14 5.09 -31.31 -2.20
N MET A 15 5.20 -30.85 -3.44
CA MET A 15 4.77 -29.52 -3.89
C MET A 15 3.32 -29.48 -4.37
N PHE A 16 2.61 -30.60 -4.47
CA PHE A 16 1.21 -30.59 -4.90
C PHE A 16 0.31 -29.81 -3.94
N GLY A 17 0.56 -29.88 -2.63
CA GLY A 17 -0.17 -29.09 -1.65
C GLY A 17 0.01 -27.58 -1.84
N GLU A 18 1.25 -27.14 -2.06
CA GLU A 18 1.61 -25.75 -2.37
C GLU A 18 1.00 -25.29 -3.71
N LEU A 19 1.02 -26.15 -4.72
CA LEU A 19 0.52 -25.85 -6.06
C LEU A 19 -1.01 -25.78 -6.10
N VAL A 20 -1.69 -26.72 -5.44
CA VAL A 20 -3.15 -26.69 -5.23
C VAL A 20 -3.53 -25.45 -4.44
N ARG A 21 -2.81 -25.14 -3.36
CA ARG A 21 -3.01 -23.90 -2.60
C ARG A 21 -2.86 -22.68 -3.51
N ALA A 22 -1.76 -22.54 -4.24
CA ALA A 22 -1.52 -21.40 -5.13
C ALA A 22 -2.59 -21.26 -6.22
N ILE A 23 -3.03 -22.36 -6.83
CA ILE A 23 -4.09 -22.39 -7.84
C ILE A 23 -5.42 -21.98 -7.21
N VAL A 24 -5.80 -22.56 -6.07
CA VAL A 24 -7.00 -22.20 -5.31
C VAL A 24 -6.97 -20.72 -4.93
N TRP A 25 -5.83 -20.20 -4.46
CA TRP A 25 -5.64 -18.77 -4.13
C TRP A 25 -5.83 -17.85 -5.34
N ARG A 26 -5.41 -18.29 -6.53
CA ARG A 26 -5.53 -17.54 -7.79
C ARG A 26 -6.95 -17.61 -8.36
N VAL A 27 -7.61 -18.77 -8.27
CA VAL A 27 -8.96 -19.03 -8.79
C VAL A 27 -10.06 -18.47 -7.87
N LEU A 28 -9.86 -18.49 -6.55
CA LEU A 28 -10.80 -17.92 -5.57
C LEU A 28 -10.64 -16.41 -5.37
N LYS A 29 -9.66 -15.77 -6.02
CA LYS A 29 -9.45 -14.31 -5.99
C LYS A 29 -10.74 -13.49 -6.19
N PRO A 30 -11.57 -13.70 -7.24
CA PRO A 30 -12.81 -12.95 -7.42
C PRO A 30 -13.79 -13.11 -6.26
N ILE A 31 -13.93 -14.32 -5.70
CA ILE A 31 -14.83 -14.62 -4.58
C ILE A 31 -14.32 -13.95 -3.29
N ARG A 32 -13.00 -14.02 -3.02
CA ARG A 32 -12.36 -13.37 -1.87
C ARG A 32 -12.49 -11.85 -1.91
N VAL A 33 -12.23 -11.26 -3.09
CA VAL A 33 -12.39 -9.80 -3.31
C VAL A 33 -13.85 -9.40 -3.13
N TRP A 34 -14.79 -10.17 -3.67
CA TRP A 34 -16.23 -9.88 -3.56
C TRP A 34 -16.72 -9.91 -2.11
N TYR A 35 -16.36 -10.94 -1.33
CA TYR A 35 -16.73 -11.03 0.09
C TYR A 35 -16.19 -9.84 0.91
N ARG A 36 -14.93 -9.44 0.70
CA ARG A 36 -14.29 -8.31 1.40
C ARG A 36 -14.82 -6.94 0.99
N ARG A 37 -15.49 -6.85 -0.16
CA ARG A 37 -16.11 -5.62 -0.66
C ARG A 37 -17.44 -5.31 0.05
N THR A 38 -18.01 -6.28 0.76
CA THR A 38 -19.32 -6.17 1.42
C THR A 38 -19.28 -5.27 2.67
N TRP A 39 -20.33 -4.46 2.85
CA TRP A 39 -20.48 -3.53 3.98
C TRP A 39 -20.38 -4.21 5.36
N LEU A 40 -20.87 -5.44 5.47
CA LEU A 40 -20.80 -6.25 6.69
C LEU A 40 -19.35 -6.43 7.16
N TYR A 41 -18.43 -6.78 6.25
CA TYR A 41 -17.02 -6.97 6.58
C TYR A 41 -16.35 -5.66 7.03
N ARG A 42 -16.73 -4.53 6.43
CA ARG A 42 -16.25 -3.19 6.81
C ARG A 42 -16.74 -2.78 8.21
N SER A 43 -17.97 -3.14 8.60
CA SER A 43 -18.47 -2.89 9.95
C SER A 43 -17.67 -3.62 11.02
N PHE A 44 -17.15 -4.82 10.74
CA PHE A 44 -16.24 -5.54 11.65
C PHE A 44 -14.83 -4.92 11.74
N LEU A 45 -14.54 -3.84 11.01
CA LEU A 45 -13.30 -3.08 11.14
C LEU A 45 -13.51 -1.81 11.99
N LYS A 46 -14.72 -1.60 12.54
CA LYS A 46 -15.05 -0.51 13.48
C LYS A 46 -14.45 -0.79 14.88
N GLY A 47 -14.19 0.26 15.64
CA GLY A 47 -13.41 0.24 16.88
C GLY A 47 -12.77 1.61 17.13
N PRO A 48 -12.24 1.85 18.34
CA PRO A 48 -11.87 3.18 18.78
C PRO A 48 -10.70 3.73 17.93
N LEU A 49 -10.66 5.06 17.81
CA LEU A 49 -9.85 5.78 16.82
C LEU A 49 -8.88 6.71 17.56
N SER A 50 -7.59 6.50 17.35
CA SER A 50 -6.61 7.49 17.79
C SER A 50 -6.70 8.77 16.97
N ASP A 51 -6.53 9.90 17.63
CA ASP A 51 -6.54 11.23 17.02
C ASP A 51 -5.17 11.62 16.46
N ARG A 52 -4.10 10.87 16.78
CA ARG A 52 -2.71 11.18 16.45
C ARG A 52 -1.87 9.92 16.21
N ILE A 53 -0.80 10.06 15.45
CA ILE A 53 0.22 9.02 15.35
C ILE A 53 1.13 9.16 16.58
N LEU A 54 1.17 8.13 17.43
CA LEU A 54 1.93 8.14 18.69
C LEU A 54 3.44 8.01 18.45
N PHE A 55 3.81 7.17 17.48
CA PHE A 55 5.19 6.88 17.13
C PHE A 55 5.40 7.04 15.63
N HIS A 56 6.47 7.74 15.25
CA HIS A 56 6.88 7.87 13.85
C HIS A 56 8.16 7.06 13.63
N PRO A 57 8.12 5.96 12.87
CA PRO A 57 9.32 5.20 12.54
C PRO A 57 10.25 6.03 11.65
N TYR A 58 11.55 5.87 11.86
CA TYR A 58 12.58 6.46 11.01
C TYR A 58 12.74 5.64 9.71
N ASP A 59 12.67 6.29 8.55
CA ASP A 59 12.98 5.69 7.25
C ASP A 59 14.45 5.97 6.90
N ALA A 60 15.29 4.94 6.98
CA ALA A 60 16.72 5.03 6.67
C ALA A 60 17.05 4.86 5.18
N MET A 61 16.05 4.60 4.33
CA MET A 61 16.29 4.36 2.91
C MET A 61 16.78 5.65 2.22
N PRO A 62 17.90 5.64 1.49
CA PRO A 62 18.36 6.81 0.76
C PRO A 62 17.34 7.20 -0.31
N ARG A 63 17.00 8.49 -0.36
CA ARG A 63 16.08 9.08 -1.35
C ARG A 63 16.77 10.23 -2.07
N LYS A 64 16.35 10.50 -3.31
CA LYS A 64 16.89 11.61 -4.12
C LYS A 64 15.87 12.74 -4.22
N LEU A 65 16.33 13.98 -4.09
CA LEU A 65 15.49 15.16 -4.31
C LEU A 65 14.96 15.25 -5.75
N GLU A 66 15.70 14.69 -6.71
CA GLU A 66 15.28 14.57 -8.12
C GLU A 66 13.95 13.83 -8.29
N ASP A 67 13.69 12.81 -7.45
CA ASP A 67 12.43 12.05 -7.49
C ASP A 67 11.25 12.93 -7.06
N ALA A 68 11.46 13.78 -6.06
CA ALA A 68 10.46 14.74 -5.59
C ALA A 68 10.20 15.83 -6.64
N ASP A 69 11.26 16.35 -7.25
CA ASP A 69 11.21 17.36 -8.30
C ASP A 69 10.53 16.83 -9.58
N ALA A 70 10.68 15.53 -9.88
CA ALA A 70 9.91 14.86 -10.94
C ALA A 70 8.41 14.80 -10.59
N LEU A 71 8.06 14.38 -9.36
CA LEU A 71 6.67 14.30 -8.90
C LEU A 71 5.98 15.68 -8.90
N LEU A 72 6.67 16.72 -8.47
CA LEU A 72 6.16 18.11 -8.47
C LEU A 72 5.87 18.62 -9.88
N ARG A 73 6.61 18.14 -10.89
CA ARG A 73 6.33 18.40 -12.31
C ARG A 73 5.31 17.42 -12.93
N GLY A 74 4.61 16.65 -12.11
CA GLY A 74 3.59 15.69 -12.56
C GLY A 74 4.15 14.43 -13.21
N ARG A 75 5.44 14.11 -13.04
CA ARG A 75 6.08 12.91 -13.59
C ARG A 75 6.22 11.84 -12.52
N PHE A 76 5.44 10.77 -12.63
CA PHE A 76 5.40 9.65 -11.69
C PHE A 76 6.29 8.51 -12.20
N LYS A 77 7.52 8.45 -11.66
CA LYS A 77 8.52 7.45 -12.00
C LYS A 77 8.50 6.31 -10.99
N PHE A 78 8.02 5.13 -11.38
CA PHE A 78 8.04 3.94 -10.52
C PHE A 78 8.45 2.70 -11.31
N ALA A 79 9.22 1.81 -10.67
CA ALA A 79 9.58 0.52 -11.26
C ALA A 79 10.13 0.59 -12.71
N GLY A 80 10.92 1.63 -13.01
CA GLY A 80 11.51 1.87 -14.34
C GLY A 80 10.61 2.57 -15.36
N GLU A 81 9.31 2.72 -15.07
CA GLU A 81 8.34 3.35 -15.97
C GLU A 81 7.97 4.76 -15.49
N THR A 82 7.61 5.63 -16.44
CA THR A 82 7.19 7.01 -16.16
C THR A 82 5.81 7.30 -16.74
N VAL A 83 4.92 7.85 -15.92
CA VAL A 83 3.63 8.39 -16.37
C VAL A 83 3.58 9.88 -16.06
N GLU A 84 3.21 10.68 -17.06
CA GLU A 84 3.08 12.13 -16.92
C GLU A 84 1.62 12.55 -16.80
N VAL A 85 1.35 13.47 -15.89
CA VAL A 85 0.05 14.13 -15.72
C VAL A 85 0.19 15.57 -16.21
N LYS A 86 -0.24 15.81 -17.46
CA LYS A 86 -0.21 17.15 -18.09
C LYS A 86 -1.50 17.94 -17.88
N ASP A 87 -2.60 17.24 -17.58
CA ASP A 87 -3.93 17.83 -17.40
C ASP A 87 -4.37 17.80 -15.94
N ALA A 88 -5.52 18.40 -15.63
CA ALA A 88 -6.18 18.30 -14.31
C ALA A 88 -6.73 16.89 -13.98
N THR A 89 -6.25 15.84 -14.67
CA THR A 89 -6.66 14.47 -14.45
C THR A 89 -5.89 13.83 -13.30
N SER A 90 -6.55 12.98 -12.51
CA SER A 90 -5.87 12.26 -11.44
C SER A 90 -4.91 11.22 -12.00
N ILE A 91 -3.75 11.06 -11.36
CA ILE A 91 -2.84 9.94 -11.66
C ILE A 91 -3.51 8.58 -11.46
N PHE A 92 -4.49 8.47 -10.55
CA PHE A 92 -5.23 7.23 -10.29
C PHE A 92 -6.23 6.86 -11.40
N ASP A 93 -6.55 7.81 -12.29
CA ASP A 93 -7.43 7.57 -13.43
C ASP A 93 -6.64 7.24 -14.72
N LYS A 94 -5.30 7.38 -14.70
CA LYS A 94 -4.43 7.04 -15.84
C LYS A 94 -4.23 5.53 -15.93
N LYS A 95 -4.15 5.02 -17.17
CA LYS A 95 -3.83 3.61 -17.43
C LYS A 95 -2.39 3.33 -16.97
N PRO A 96 -2.15 2.38 -16.04
CA PRO A 96 -0.81 2.06 -15.60
C PRO A 96 -0.03 1.32 -16.71
N PRO A 97 1.29 1.53 -16.83
CA PRO A 97 2.11 0.86 -17.83
C PRO A 97 2.29 -0.63 -17.51
N ASN A 98 2.46 -0.98 -16.23
CA ASN A 98 2.58 -2.35 -15.75
C ASN A 98 2.06 -2.49 -14.31
N GLU A 99 1.99 -3.73 -13.81
CA GLU A 99 1.47 -4.01 -12.46
C GLU A 99 2.39 -3.49 -11.34
N SER A 100 3.72 -3.54 -11.53
CA SER A 100 4.68 -3.07 -10.52
C SER A 100 4.59 -1.57 -10.30
N TRP A 101 4.42 -0.79 -11.38
CA TRP A 101 4.16 0.65 -11.32
C TRP A 101 2.85 0.95 -10.59
N LEU A 102 1.78 0.20 -10.88
CA LEU A 102 0.48 0.36 -10.21
C LEU A 102 0.57 0.04 -8.71
N LYS A 103 1.28 -1.04 -8.34
CA LYS A 103 1.54 -1.39 -6.94
C LYS A 103 2.32 -0.28 -6.22
N ALA A 104 3.33 0.29 -6.85
CA ALA A 104 4.13 1.39 -6.28
C ALA A 104 3.30 2.68 -6.09
N LEU A 105 2.45 3.02 -7.06
CA LEU A 105 1.51 4.14 -6.94
C LEU A 105 0.58 3.93 -5.74
N HIS A 106 -0.03 2.75 -5.64
CA HIS A 106 -0.96 2.45 -4.56
C HIS A 106 -0.27 2.21 -3.21
N SER A 107 1.00 1.83 -3.16
CA SER A 107 1.75 1.73 -1.91
C SER A 107 2.21 3.10 -1.39
N PHE A 108 1.94 4.18 -2.12
CA PHE A 108 2.38 5.54 -1.84
C PHE A 108 3.90 5.73 -1.89
N ALA A 109 4.55 5.10 -2.89
CA ALA A 109 5.97 5.30 -3.13
C ALA A 109 6.35 6.77 -3.43
N TRP A 110 5.37 7.63 -3.75
CA TRP A 110 5.53 9.07 -3.90
C TRP A 110 5.67 9.83 -2.58
N LEU A 111 5.27 9.28 -1.43
CA LEU A 111 5.25 10.02 -0.17
C LEU A 111 6.66 10.24 0.42
N PRO A 112 7.55 9.24 0.50
CA PRO A 112 8.91 9.44 1.01
C PRO A 112 9.72 10.55 0.29
N PRO A 113 9.78 10.60 -1.06
CA PRO A 113 10.53 11.67 -1.73
C PRO A 113 9.89 13.05 -1.50
N LEU A 114 8.56 13.16 -1.43
CA LEU A 114 7.90 14.43 -1.08
C LEU A 114 8.18 14.87 0.36
N ALA A 115 8.25 13.92 1.30
CA ALA A 115 8.63 14.22 2.67
C ALA A 115 10.08 14.66 2.81
N LEU A 116 11.00 14.10 2.00
CA LEU A 116 12.38 14.56 1.92
C LEU A 116 12.47 16.01 1.40
N ALA A 117 11.74 16.34 0.33
CA ALA A 117 11.75 17.70 -0.23
C ALA A 117 11.11 18.73 0.71
N GLY A 118 10.03 18.34 1.40
CA GLY A 118 9.30 19.21 2.31
C GLY A 118 8.70 20.44 1.62
N GLY A 119 8.36 21.45 2.42
CA GLY A 119 7.77 22.70 1.94
C GLY A 119 6.31 22.59 1.48
N GLU A 120 5.74 23.74 1.12
CA GLU A 120 4.32 23.84 0.73
C GLU A 120 3.97 23.01 -0.52
N PRO A 121 4.75 23.05 -1.62
CA PRO A 121 4.38 22.34 -2.84
C PRO A 121 4.28 20.82 -2.62
N ALA A 122 5.23 20.24 -1.89
CA ALA A 122 5.23 18.81 -1.60
C ALA A 122 4.05 18.41 -0.70
N ARG A 123 3.75 19.24 0.32
CA ARG A 123 2.60 19.03 1.20
C ARG A 123 1.28 19.08 0.45
N VAL A 124 1.09 20.07 -0.43
CA VAL A 124 -0.12 20.24 -1.25
C VAL A 124 -0.30 19.03 -2.17
N LEU A 125 0.75 18.63 -2.88
CA LEU A 125 0.71 17.46 -3.76
C LEU A 125 0.38 16.17 -2.99
N ALA A 126 1.07 15.91 -1.88
CA ALA A 126 0.85 14.73 -1.06
C ALA A 126 -0.59 14.67 -0.50
N THR A 127 -1.07 15.79 0.04
CA THR A 127 -2.44 15.93 0.57
C THR A 127 -3.48 15.70 -0.53
N ASN A 128 -3.25 16.24 -1.72
CA ASN A 128 -4.12 16.05 -2.88
C ASN A 128 -4.17 14.59 -3.33
N LEU A 129 -3.01 13.93 -3.45
CA LEU A 129 -2.92 12.51 -3.82
C LEU A 129 -3.64 11.62 -2.81
N LEU A 130 -3.39 11.81 -1.51
CA LEU A 130 -4.06 11.04 -0.46
C LEU A 130 -5.58 11.28 -0.47
N THR A 131 -6.02 12.53 -0.62
CA THR A 131 -7.45 12.88 -0.70
C THR A 131 -8.12 12.20 -1.89
N GLN A 132 -7.48 12.22 -3.06
CA GLN A 132 -7.99 11.56 -4.26
C GLN A 132 -8.08 10.05 -4.07
N TRP A 133 -7.08 9.45 -3.41
CA TRP A 133 -7.07 8.03 -3.11
C TRP A 133 -8.18 7.63 -2.13
N LEU A 134 -8.36 8.39 -1.05
CA LEU A 134 -9.42 8.17 -0.06
C LEU A 134 -10.84 8.27 -0.65
N LYS A 135 -11.04 9.11 -1.67
CA LYS A 135 -12.33 9.21 -2.39
C LYS A 135 -12.59 8.00 -3.30
N ARG A 136 -11.56 7.51 -4.00
CA ARG A 136 -11.69 6.47 -5.05
C ARG A 136 -11.60 5.04 -4.52
N HIS A 137 -10.75 4.79 -3.53
CA HIS A 137 -10.33 3.43 -3.16
C HIS A 137 -10.81 2.99 -1.76
N THR A 138 -12.03 3.38 -1.38
CA THR A 138 -12.64 2.99 -0.09
C THR A 138 -13.04 1.51 -0.02
N LYS A 139 -13.17 0.84 -1.17
CA LYS A 139 -13.57 -0.57 -1.26
C LYS A 139 -12.35 -1.43 -1.58
N TYR A 140 -12.31 -2.62 -0.99
CA TYR A 140 -11.28 -3.62 -1.27
C TYR A 140 -11.23 -3.93 -2.77
N SER A 141 -10.05 -3.76 -3.35
CA SER A 141 -9.76 -3.99 -4.76
C SER A 141 -8.29 -4.35 -4.92
N GLU A 142 -7.97 -5.37 -5.72
CA GLU A 142 -6.59 -5.73 -6.01
C GLU A 142 -6.14 -5.08 -7.34
N PRO A 143 -4.91 -4.54 -7.43
CA PRO A 143 -3.82 -4.71 -6.47
C PRO A 143 -3.78 -3.68 -5.31
N ALA A 144 -4.64 -2.66 -5.30
CA ALA A 144 -4.57 -1.56 -4.32
C ALA A 144 -4.69 -2.00 -2.84
N TRP A 145 -5.41 -3.09 -2.56
CA TRP A 145 -5.61 -3.67 -1.22
C TRP A 145 -4.92 -5.03 -1.05
N SER A 146 -3.96 -5.35 -1.91
CA SER A 146 -3.09 -6.52 -1.67
C SER A 146 -2.25 -6.29 -0.40
N PRO A 147 -1.94 -7.35 0.37
CA PRO A 147 -1.27 -7.22 1.66
C PRO A 147 0.08 -6.53 1.54
N GLU A 148 0.88 -6.82 0.52
CA GLU A 148 2.18 -6.19 0.31
C GLU A 148 2.08 -4.69 -0.02
N VAL A 149 1.04 -4.28 -0.75
CA VAL A 149 0.80 -2.87 -1.08
C VAL A 149 0.30 -2.11 0.15
N MET A 150 -0.60 -2.71 0.92
CA MET A 150 -1.11 -2.13 2.16
C MET A 150 -0.02 -1.98 3.22
N ALA A 151 0.82 -3.00 3.39
CA ALA A 151 1.93 -2.98 4.33
C ALA A 151 2.85 -1.79 4.09
N ARG A 152 3.33 -1.64 2.85
CA ARG A 152 4.17 -0.52 2.43
C ARG A 152 3.48 0.83 2.57
N ARG A 153 2.18 0.90 2.23
CA ARG A 153 1.38 2.11 2.39
C ARG A 153 1.33 2.56 3.85
N LEU A 154 1.07 1.63 4.77
CA LEU A 154 1.02 1.91 6.21
C LEU A 154 2.39 2.38 6.72
N ILE A 155 3.47 1.68 6.35
CA ILE A 155 4.84 2.07 6.72
C ILE A 155 5.15 3.50 6.25
N TYR A 156 4.89 3.83 4.99
CA TYR A 156 5.13 5.18 4.48
C TYR A 156 4.24 6.23 5.13
N LEU A 157 2.97 5.94 5.41
CA LEU A 157 2.10 6.87 6.12
C LEU A 157 2.55 7.10 7.56
N PHE A 158 3.01 6.09 8.27
CA PHE A 158 3.51 6.26 9.64
C PHE A 158 4.84 7.03 9.67
N ALA A 159 5.77 6.70 8.79
CA ALA A 159 7.07 7.37 8.70
C ALA A 159 6.96 8.82 8.23
N HIS A 160 6.20 9.06 7.16
CA HIS A 160 6.25 10.30 6.40
C HIS A 160 4.95 11.11 6.45
N GLY A 161 3.88 10.57 7.04
CA GLY A 161 2.56 11.21 7.08
C GLY A 161 2.52 12.54 7.85
N ARG A 162 3.53 12.82 8.69
CA ARG A 162 3.68 14.11 9.38
C ARG A 162 3.68 15.29 8.41
N LEU A 163 4.21 15.11 7.19
CA LEU A 163 4.18 16.12 6.12
C LEU A 163 2.76 16.67 5.89
N MET A 164 1.74 15.81 5.94
CA MET A 164 0.35 16.17 5.66
C MET A 164 -0.47 16.40 6.93
N ILE A 165 -0.24 15.63 8.00
CA ILE A 165 -1.12 15.58 9.18
C ILE A 165 -0.94 16.77 10.13
N ALA A 166 0.26 17.36 10.22
CA ALA A 166 0.59 18.35 11.25
C ALA A 166 -0.32 19.60 11.22
N ASN A 167 -0.70 20.07 10.03
CA ASN A 167 -1.49 21.30 9.84
C ASN A 167 -2.79 21.06 9.06
N SER A 168 -3.30 19.83 9.06
CA SER A 168 -4.51 19.49 8.30
C SER A 168 -5.80 19.79 9.07
N GLU A 169 -6.87 20.08 8.35
CA GLU A 169 -8.22 20.20 8.90
C GLU A 169 -8.67 18.95 9.66
N LEU A 170 -9.39 19.15 10.78
CA LEU A 170 -9.84 18.07 11.67
C LEU A 170 -10.66 16.99 10.95
N MET A 171 -11.58 17.39 10.07
CA MET A 171 -12.43 16.47 9.32
C MET A 171 -11.64 15.63 8.31
N TRP A 172 -10.64 16.23 7.67
CA TRP A 172 -9.75 15.51 6.77
C TRP A 172 -8.88 14.51 7.54
N ARG A 173 -8.29 14.96 8.64
CA ARG A 173 -7.48 14.13 9.55
C ARG A 173 -8.27 12.92 10.02
N SER A 174 -9.50 13.12 10.50
CA SER A 174 -10.38 12.01 10.92
C SER A 174 -10.57 10.96 9.82
N LYS A 175 -10.80 11.37 8.57
CA LYS A 175 -10.92 10.44 7.42
C LYS A 175 -9.64 9.64 7.19
N VAL A 176 -8.46 10.27 7.31
CA VAL A 176 -7.16 9.60 7.19
C VAL A 176 -7.01 8.54 8.28
N PHE A 177 -7.28 8.87 9.54
CA PHE A 177 -7.18 7.93 10.67
C PHE A 177 -8.16 6.78 10.54
N VAL A 178 -9.41 7.04 10.10
CA VAL A 178 -10.38 5.98 9.83
C VAL A 178 -9.83 5.01 8.78
N SER A 179 -9.21 5.53 7.72
CA SER A 179 -8.59 4.69 6.68
C SER A 179 -7.39 3.90 7.21
N LEU A 180 -6.50 4.51 7.99
CA LEU A 180 -5.35 3.83 8.61
C LEU A 180 -5.80 2.64 9.46
N ARG A 181 -6.82 2.84 10.27
CA ARG A 181 -7.41 1.82 11.13
C ARG A 181 -8.08 0.68 10.33
N GLU A 182 -8.86 1.02 9.31
CA GLU A 182 -9.47 0.02 8.41
C GLU A 182 -8.39 -0.82 7.71
N GLN A 183 -7.32 -0.18 7.25
CA GLN A 183 -6.21 -0.85 6.58
C GLN A 183 -5.39 -1.73 7.54
N SER A 184 -5.06 -1.25 8.73
CA SER A 184 -4.37 -2.03 9.76
C SER A 184 -5.14 -3.30 10.15
N ARG A 185 -6.45 -3.16 10.44
CA ARG A 185 -7.30 -4.32 10.78
C ARG A 185 -7.50 -5.27 9.61
N MET A 186 -7.60 -4.75 8.38
CA MET A 186 -7.64 -5.59 7.20
C MET A 186 -6.33 -6.37 7.07
N LEU A 187 -5.18 -5.70 7.20
CA LEU A 187 -3.86 -6.33 7.11
C LEU A 187 -3.69 -7.44 8.14
N ALA A 188 -4.17 -7.26 9.38
CA ALA A 188 -4.19 -8.30 10.41
C ALA A 188 -4.83 -9.62 9.94
N ARG A 189 -5.89 -9.52 9.13
CA ARG A 189 -6.64 -10.69 8.63
C ARG A 189 -6.02 -11.31 7.38
N ILE A 190 -5.24 -10.54 6.61
CA ILE A 190 -4.79 -10.94 5.27
C ILE A 190 -3.27 -11.01 5.13
N ALA A 191 -2.50 -10.71 6.18
CA ALA A 191 -1.04 -10.70 6.15
C ALA A 191 -0.46 -12.06 5.72
N GLY A 192 -1.09 -13.17 6.14
CA GLY A 192 -0.68 -14.52 5.73
C GLY A 192 -0.90 -14.83 4.24
N GLU A 193 -1.65 -13.99 3.53
CA GLU A 193 -1.94 -14.13 2.08
C GLU A 193 -0.89 -13.44 1.21
N ALA A 194 0.04 -12.71 1.82
CA ALA A 194 1.14 -12.10 1.11
C ALA A 194 2.05 -13.17 0.47
N PRO A 195 2.67 -12.85 -0.69
CA PRO A 195 3.69 -13.71 -1.29
C PRO A 195 4.78 -14.09 -0.29
N ASP A 196 5.28 -15.32 -0.38
CA ASP A 196 6.34 -15.82 0.48
C ASP A 196 7.61 -14.95 0.42
N GLY A 197 8.38 -14.97 1.52
CA GLY A 197 9.60 -14.19 1.67
C GLY A 197 9.36 -12.78 2.24
N VAL A 198 10.08 -11.80 1.71
CA VAL A 198 10.09 -10.42 2.20
C VAL A 198 8.68 -9.79 2.27
N PRO A 199 7.77 -9.97 1.28
CA PRO A 199 6.45 -9.34 1.34
C PRO A 199 5.60 -9.78 2.53
N ARG A 200 5.66 -11.07 2.92
CA ARG A 200 4.95 -11.58 4.08
C ARG A 200 5.54 -11.06 5.39
N PHE A 201 6.86 -10.95 5.47
CA PHE A 201 7.53 -10.32 6.61
C PHE A 201 7.16 -8.84 6.73
N GLU A 202 7.19 -8.08 5.62
CA GLU A 202 6.77 -6.67 5.57
C GLU A 202 5.31 -6.51 6.04
N ALA A 203 4.40 -7.42 5.64
CA ALA A 203 3.01 -7.39 6.07
C ALA A 203 2.85 -7.60 7.59
N ALA A 204 3.57 -8.56 8.16
CA ALA A 204 3.56 -8.79 9.60
C ALA A 204 4.17 -7.60 10.37
N ALA A 205 5.31 -7.08 9.91
CA ALA A 205 5.99 -5.93 10.51
C ALA A 205 5.12 -4.66 10.45
N ALA A 206 4.46 -4.39 9.32
CA ALA A 206 3.56 -3.26 9.19
C ALA A 206 2.34 -3.35 10.11
N TYR A 207 1.81 -4.56 10.35
CA TYR A 207 0.74 -4.77 11.32
C TYR A 207 1.20 -4.49 12.76
N ALA A 208 2.36 -5.03 13.16
CA ALA A 208 2.94 -4.75 14.48
C ALA A 208 3.21 -3.24 14.67
N LEU A 209 3.79 -2.60 13.66
CA LEU A 209 4.03 -1.16 13.62
C LEU A 209 2.72 -0.36 13.75
N SER A 210 1.63 -0.83 13.13
CA SER A 210 0.33 -0.17 13.25
C SER A 210 -0.17 -0.13 14.70
N GLY A 211 0.07 -1.18 15.48
CA GLY A 211 -0.26 -1.21 16.91
C GLY A 211 0.53 -0.15 17.69
N ALA A 212 1.84 -0.04 17.44
CA ALA A 212 2.69 0.97 18.07
C ALA A 212 2.32 2.42 17.67
N CYS A 213 1.98 2.63 16.40
CA CYS A 213 1.71 3.96 15.85
C CYS A 213 0.31 4.49 16.19
N LEU A 214 -0.70 3.62 16.22
CA LEU A 214 -2.08 4.04 16.49
C LEU A 214 -2.44 3.94 17.97
N GLY A 215 -1.80 3.04 18.72
CA GLY A 215 -2.17 2.75 20.11
C GLY A 215 -3.56 2.11 20.23
N ASP A 216 -3.77 1.39 21.32
CA ASP A 216 -5.13 1.09 21.75
C ASP A 216 -5.67 2.37 22.39
N SER A 217 -6.59 3.02 21.68
CA SER A 217 -7.42 4.08 22.26
C SER A 217 -8.24 3.45 23.39
N GLN A 218 -7.73 3.59 24.61
CA GLN A 218 -8.41 3.26 25.86
C GLN A 218 -9.64 4.15 26.04
#